data_AF-A0A435UL17-F1
#
_entry.id   AF-A0A435UL17-F1
#
_cell.length_a   1.000
_cell.length_b   1.000
_cell.length_c   1.000
_cell.angle_alpha   90.00
_cell.angle_beta   90.00
_cell.angle_gamma   90.00
#
_symmetry.space_group_name_H-M   'P 1'
#
loop_
_entity.id
_entity.type
_entity.pdbx_description
1 polymer ?
#
loop_
_entity_poly.entity_id
_entity_poly.type
_entity_poly.pdbx_seq_one_letter_code
_entity_poly.pdbx_strand_id
1 'polypeptide(L)'
;MDMRTDPVPPYGHDSADEWSETFEEACPEVLAALRKAGHFGESRPEDDVAHKLAGCDLEELTDEELDLYEERVLPLLRVVYYEPFRLAEEYAARRAPGYYDPPRDDRQLELFAP
;
A
#
# COMPACT_ATOMS: atom_id res chain seq x y z
N MET A 1 21.14 27.89 -12.62
CA MET A 1 21.24 26.52 -12.08
C MET A 1 19.83 26.06 -11.84
N ASP A 2 19.30 25.24 -12.75
CA ASP A 2 18.00 24.60 -12.62
C ASP A 2 18.02 23.73 -11.36
N MET A 3 17.36 24.22 -10.31
CA MET A 3 16.99 23.41 -9.15
C MET A 3 15.85 22.50 -9.60
N ARG A 4 16.19 21.45 -10.35
CA ARG A 4 15.31 20.29 -10.44
C ARG A 4 15.18 19.77 -9.02
N THR A 5 14.01 20.00 -8.43
CA THR A 5 13.56 19.36 -7.20
C THR A 5 13.68 17.86 -7.41
N ASP A 6 14.79 17.29 -6.96
CA ASP A 6 14.91 15.87 -6.71
C ASP A 6 13.74 15.49 -5.78
N PRO A 7 12.93 14.47 -6.11
CA PRO A 7 11.89 14.02 -5.21
C PRO A 7 12.55 13.57 -3.91
N VAL A 8 12.34 14.35 -2.84
CA VAL A 8 12.77 13.99 -1.49
C VAL A 8 12.17 12.61 -1.18
N PRO A 9 12.97 11.57 -0.91
CA PRO A 9 12.45 10.32 -0.38
C PRO A 9 11.72 10.68 0.93
N PRO A 10 10.41 10.41 1.07
CA PRO A 10 9.65 10.91 2.22
C PRO A 10 10.04 10.25 3.56
N TYR A 11 11.04 9.38 3.58
CA TYR A 11 11.52 8.67 4.75
C TYR A 11 12.98 9.04 4.97
N GLY A 12 13.26 9.73 6.08
CA GLY A 12 14.58 10.17 6.50
C GLY A 12 15.52 9.02 6.89
N HIS A 13 15.73 8.10 5.95
CA HIS A 13 16.86 7.19 5.91
C HIS A 13 17.76 7.73 4.80
N ASP A 14 19.01 8.05 5.13
CA ASP A 14 19.95 8.75 4.23
C ASP A 14 20.32 7.93 2.98
N SER A 15 19.77 6.73 2.83
CA SER A 15 20.01 5.85 1.71
C SER A 15 18.83 4.89 1.50
N ALA A 16 18.24 4.89 0.30
CA ALA A 16 17.55 3.71 -0.24
C ALA A 16 18.48 2.48 -0.37
N ASP A 17 19.79 2.68 -0.09
CA ASP A 17 20.88 1.71 -0.02
C ASP A 17 20.83 0.81 1.24
N GLU A 18 19.91 1.03 2.18
CA GLU A 18 19.88 0.32 3.48
C GLU A 18 18.70 -0.65 3.65
N TRP A 19 17.91 -0.89 2.60
CA TRP A 19 16.93 -1.97 2.61
C TRP A 19 17.59 -3.27 2.18
N SER A 20 17.11 -4.39 2.72
CA SER A 20 17.54 -5.72 2.27
C SER A 20 17.54 -5.82 0.75
N GLU A 21 18.51 -6.54 0.18
CA GLU A 21 18.65 -6.72 -1.27
C GLU A 21 17.41 -7.35 -1.90
N THR A 22 16.61 -8.08 -1.11
CA THR A 22 15.36 -8.70 -1.53
C THR A 22 14.13 -7.99 -0.97
N PHE A 23 13.10 -7.87 -1.82
CA PHE A 23 11.82 -7.25 -1.46
C PHE A 23 11.14 -7.97 -0.29
N GLU A 24 11.19 -9.31 -0.26
CA GLU A 24 10.53 -10.13 0.77
C GLU A 24 11.10 -9.84 2.16
N GLU A 25 12.42 -9.66 2.27
CA GLU A 25 13.08 -9.30 3.53
C GLU A 25 12.90 -7.83 3.89
N ALA A 26 12.74 -6.94 2.90
CA ALA A 26 12.52 -5.51 3.12
C ALA A 26 11.06 -5.17 3.47
N CYS A 27 10.09 -6.05 3.18
CA CYS A 27 8.66 -5.83 3.44
C CYS A 27 8.35 -5.29 4.85
N PRO A 28 8.90 -5.86 5.95
CA PRO A 28 8.63 -5.37 7.31
C PRO A 28 9.16 -3.95 7.53
N GLU A 29 10.34 -3.63 7.00
CA GLU A 29 10.98 -2.32 7.12
C GLU A 29 10.22 -1.26 6.31
N VAL A 30 9.81 -1.60 5.10
CA VAL A 30 9.00 -0.75 4.21
C VAL A 30 7.64 -0.47 4.86
N LEU A 31 7.00 -1.48 5.44
CA LEU A 31 5.72 -1.32 6.13
C LEU A 31 5.86 -0.41 7.36
N ALA A 32 6.93 -0.59 8.15
CA ALA A 32 7.22 0.27 9.29
C ALA A 32 7.51 1.71 8.87
N ALA A 33 8.19 1.92 7.74
CA ALA A 33 8.42 3.24 7.16
C ALA A 33 7.08 3.91 6.80
N LEU A 34 6.24 3.25 5.98
CA LEU A 34 4.92 3.74 5.60
C LEU A 34 4.07 4.19 6.80
N ARG A 35 4.04 3.37 7.84
CA ARG A 35 3.33 3.70 9.09
C ARG A 35 3.90 4.94 9.78
N LYS A 36 5.23 5.11 9.83
CA LYS A 36 5.87 6.29 10.42
C LYS A 36 5.54 7.58 9.67
N ALA A 37 5.31 7.55 8.36
CA ALA A 37 4.82 8.72 7.61
C ALA A 37 3.30 8.95 7.75
N GLY A 38 2.60 8.09 8.50
CA GLY A 38 1.15 8.22 8.71
C GLY A 38 0.29 7.60 7.61
N HIS A 39 0.86 6.74 6.76
CA HIS A 39 0.04 5.85 5.93
C HIS A 39 -0.61 4.78 6.83
N PHE A 40 -1.77 4.29 6.39
CA PHE A 40 -2.58 3.28 7.10
C PHE A 40 -3.26 3.79 8.39
N GLY A 41 -3.80 5.01 8.36
CA GLY A 41 -4.45 5.64 9.51
C GLY A 41 -5.93 6.00 9.34
N GLU A 42 -6.61 5.51 8.30
CA GLU A 42 -8.00 5.90 7.99
C GLU A 42 -9.02 4.81 8.35
N SER A 43 -8.64 3.86 9.21
CA SER A 43 -9.49 2.77 9.73
C SER A 43 -10.12 1.91 8.62
N ARG A 44 -9.36 1.65 7.56
CA ARG A 44 -9.74 0.66 6.53
C ARG A 44 -9.27 -0.74 6.94
N PRO A 45 -9.88 -1.81 6.41
CA PRO A 45 -9.49 -3.18 6.75
C PRO A 45 -8.00 -3.46 6.45
N GLU A 46 -7.45 -2.91 5.36
CA GLU A 46 -6.01 -3.02 5.09
C GLU A 46 -5.11 -2.27 6.09
N ASP A 47 -5.65 -1.24 6.78
CA ASP A 47 -4.91 -0.47 7.78
C ASP A 47 -4.74 -1.28 9.07
N ASP A 48 -5.74 -2.08 9.43
CA ASP A 48 -5.71 -2.99 10.57
C ASP A 48 -4.69 -4.11 10.33
N VAL A 49 -4.64 -4.66 9.12
CA VAL A 49 -3.63 -5.66 8.71
C VAL A 49 -2.22 -5.07 8.74
N ALA A 50 -2.02 -3.87 8.20
CA ALA A 50 -0.74 -3.16 8.28
C ALA A 50 -0.31 -2.87 9.73
N HIS A 51 -1.25 -2.58 10.62
CA HIS A 51 -0.97 -2.42 12.05
C HIS A 51 -0.62 -3.72 12.75
N LYS A 52 -1.30 -4.83 12.40
CA LYS A 52 -1.05 -6.15 12.97
C LYS A 52 0.34 -6.67 12.59
N LEU A 53 0.73 -6.51 11.33
CA LEU A 53 2.05 -6.88 10.81
C LEU A 53 3.21 -6.05 11.40
N ALA A 54 2.94 -4.92 12.07
CA ALA A 54 3.97 -4.17 12.77
C ALA A 54 4.47 -4.87 14.05
N GLY A 55 3.84 -5.97 14.48
CA GLY A 55 4.26 -6.75 15.64
C GLY A 55 4.08 -8.27 15.51
N CYS A 56 3.66 -8.76 14.34
CA CYS A 56 3.38 -10.16 14.04
C CYS A 56 3.91 -10.52 12.66
N ASP A 57 4.25 -11.80 12.46
CA ASP A 57 4.63 -12.34 11.15
C ASP A 57 3.38 -12.61 10.28
N LEU A 58 3.59 -12.76 8.96
CA LEU A 58 2.52 -13.08 8.00
C LEU A 58 1.76 -14.37 8.35
N GLU A 59 2.43 -15.32 9.00
CA GLU A 59 1.86 -16.61 9.43
C GLU A 59 0.76 -16.45 10.50
N GLU A 60 0.70 -15.31 11.18
CA GLU A 60 -0.30 -15.01 12.23
C GLU A 60 -1.54 -14.28 11.66
N LEU A 61 -1.58 -14.05 10.34
CA LEU A 61 -2.75 -13.52 9.65
C LEU A 61 -3.77 -14.63 9.39
N THR A 62 -5.06 -14.30 9.49
CA THR A 62 -6.13 -15.16 8.96
C THR A 62 -6.10 -15.15 7.44
N ASP A 63 -6.74 -16.13 6.78
CA ASP A 63 -6.85 -16.16 5.32
C ASP A 63 -7.42 -14.84 4.75
N GLU A 64 -8.44 -14.27 5.39
CA GLU A 64 -9.05 -12.99 4.99
C GLU A 64 -8.09 -11.80 5.15
N GLU A 65 -7.29 -11.79 6.21
CA GLU A 65 -6.27 -10.75 6.43
C GLU A 65 -5.10 -10.90 5.45
N LEU A 66 -4.75 -12.13 5.09
CA LEU A 66 -3.72 -12.44 4.11
C LEU A 66 -4.16 -12.00 2.71
N ASP A 67 -5.40 -12.26 2.31
CA ASP A 67 -5.98 -11.74 1.05
C ASP A 67 -5.90 -10.21 1.02
N LEU A 68 -6.28 -9.53 2.11
CA LEU A 68 -6.16 -8.07 2.22
C LEU A 68 -4.71 -7.59 2.13
N TYR A 69 -3.78 -8.30 2.76
CA TYR A 69 -2.37 -8.00 2.66
C TYR A 69 -1.91 -8.12 1.21
N GLU A 70 -2.16 -9.23 0.54
CA GLU A 70 -1.70 -9.50 -0.83
C GLU A 70 -2.34 -8.56 -1.86
N GLU A 71 -3.63 -8.26 -1.75
CA GLU A 71 -4.34 -7.44 -2.73
C GLU A 71 -4.15 -5.93 -2.51
N ARG A 72 -4.02 -5.49 -1.25
CA ARG A 72 -4.12 -4.07 -0.89
C ARG A 72 -2.84 -3.48 -0.32
N VAL A 73 -2.14 -4.21 0.56
CA VAL A 73 -0.93 -3.74 1.23
C VAL A 73 0.33 -4.02 0.40
N LEU A 74 0.50 -5.25 -0.06
CA LEU A 74 1.66 -5.72 -0.82
C LEU A 74 1.95 -4.89 -2.08
N PRO A 75 0.96 -4.45 -2.88
CA PRO A 75 1.24 -3.63 -4.04
C PRO A 75 1.77 -2.24 -3.66
N LEU A 76 1.31 -1.69 -2.52
CA LEU A 76 1.87 -0.44 -2.01
C LEU A 76 3.31 -0.61 -1.57
N LEU A 77 3.63 -1.72 -0.87
CA LEU A 77 5.01 -2.06 -0.51
C LEU A 77 5.91 -2.18 -1.75
N ARG A 78 5.42 -2.83 -2.82
CA ARG A 78 6.14 -2.93 -4.09
C ARG A 78 6.40 -1.56 -4.71
N VAL A 79 5.42 -0.66 -4.71
CA VAL A 79 5.62 0.70 -5.22
C VAL A 79 6.65 1.43 -4.37
N VAL A 80 6.62 1.30 -3.05
CA VAL A 80 7.65 1.92 -2.19
C VAL A 80 9.04 1.36 -2.49
N TYR A 81 9.14 0.04 -2.68
CA TYR A 81 10.42 -0.63 -2.92
C TYR A 81 11.01 -0.32 -4.31
N TYR A 82 10.21 -0.42 -5.37
CA TYR A 82 10.69 -0.29 -6.76
C TYR A 82 10.52 1.11 -7.35
N GLU A 83 9.45 1.81 -7.00
CA GLU A 83 9.03 3.07 -7.64
C GLU A 83 8.55 4.11 -6.59
N PRO A 84 9.35 4.46 -5.57
CA PRO A 84 8.89 5.27 -4.42
C PRO A 84 8.30 6.63 -4.83
N PHE A 85 8.75 7.18 -5.96
CA PHE A 85 8.22 8.43 -6.53
C PHE A 85 6.74 8.34 -6.97
N ARG A 86 6.20 7.14 -7.22
CA ARG A 86 4.79 6.91 -7.58
C ARG A 86 3.89 6.65 -6.37
N LEU A 87 4.47 6.45 -5.19
CA LEU A 87 3.73 6.07 -3.99
C LEU A 87 2.57 7.02 -3.71
N ALA A 88 2.80 8.33 -3.77
CA ALA A 88 1.75 9.31 -3.45
C ALA A 88 0.54 9.20 -4.38
N GLU A 89 0.78 9.00 -5.68
CA GLU A 89 -0.28 8.83 -6.69
C GLU A 89 -1.02 7.50 -6.52
N GLU A 90 -0.27 6.39 -6.41
CA GLU A 90 -0.85 5.05 -6.26
C GLU A 90 -1.63 4.94 -4.94
N TYR A 91 -1.08 5.47 -3.85
CA TYR A 91 -1.76 5.50 -2.56
C TYR A 91 -3.06 6.29 -2.65
N ALA A 92 -3.04 7.51 -3.21
CA ALA A 92 -4.25 8.30 -3.39
C ALA A 92 -5.30 7.59 -4.28
N ALA A 93 -4.87 6.93 -5.36
CA ALA A 93 -5.76 6.19 -6.25
C ALA A 93 -6.43 5.01 -5.53
N ARG A 94 -5.67 4.18 -4.81
CA ARG A 94 -6.18 3.05 -4.02
C ARG A 94 -7.08 3.47 -2.87
N ARG A 95 -6.84 4.67 -2.34
CA ARG A 95 -7.69 5.29 -1.32
C ARG A 95 -8.89 6.03 -1.90
N ALA A 96 -9.04 6.11 -3.22
CA ALA A 96 -10.26 6.64 -3.80
C ALA A 96 -11.48 5.78 -3.41
N PRO A 97 -12.64 6.39 -3.14
CA PRO A 97 -13.86 5.65 -2.85
C PRO A 97 -14.22 4.77 -4.05
N GLY A 98 -14.53 3.51 -3.78
CA GLY A 98 -14.91 2.52 -4.79
C GLY A 98 -13.77 1.97 -5.65
N TYR A 99 -12.52 2.24 -5.30
CA TYR A 99 -11.36 1.65 -6.00
C TYR A 99 -11.38 0.11 -5.97
N TYR A 100 -11.74 -0.46 -4.82
CA TYR A 100 -11.86 -1.91 -4.63
C TYR A 100 -13.27 -2.46 -4.86
N ASP A 101 -14.23 -1.60 -5.24
CA ASP A 101 -15.56 -2.09 -5.56
C ASP A 101 -15.50 -2.83 -6.90
N PRO A 102 -16.18 -3.98 -7.03
CA PRO A 102 -16.29 -4.64 -8.32
C PRO A 102 -16.89 -3.67 -9.35
N PRO A 103 -16.47 -3.74 -10.62
CA PRO A 103 -17.04 -2.90 -11.66
C PRO A 103 -18.56 -3.07 -11.63
N ARG A 104 -19.29 -1.96 -11.48
CA ARG A 104 -20.75 -1.98 -11.58
C ARG A 104 -21.09 -2.54 -12.96
N ASP A 105 -21.61 -3.76 -12.99
CA ASP A 105 -22.10 -4.37 -14.20
C ASP A 105 -23.39 -3.62 -14.58
N ASP A 106 -23.27 -2.56 -15.38
CA ASP A 106 -24.40 -1.74 -15.85
C ASP A 106 -25.47 -2.58 -16.59
N ARG A 107 -25.13 -3.80 -17.02
CA ARG A 107 -26.04 -4.79 -17.61
C ARG A 107 -27.09 -5.33 -16.63
N GLN A 108 -26.88 -5.20 -15.32
CA GLN A 108 -27.87 -5.60 -14.31
C GLN A 108 -29.03 -4.59 -14.19
N LEU A 109 -28.86 -3.35 -14.68
CA LEU A 109 -29.93 -2.33 -14.69
C LEU A 109 -30.92 -2.53 -15.84
N GLU A 110 -30.52 -3.20 -16.92
CA GLU A 110 -31.40 -3.51 -18.06
C GLU A 110 -32.32 -4.71 -17.79
N LEU A 111 -32.03 -5.55 -16.78
CA LEU A 111 -32.85 -6.73 -16.46
C LEU A 111 -34.15 -6.39 -15.72
N PHE A 112 -34.27 -5.16 -15.20
CA PHE A 112 -35.45 -4.65 -14.49
C PHE A 112 -36.08 -3.44 -15.17
N ALA A 113 -35.64 -3.11 -16.40
CA ALA A 113 -36.33 -2.13 -17.22
C ALA A 113 -37.64 -2.76 -17.75
N PRO A 114 -38.82 -2.14 -17.50
CA PRO A 114 -40.13 -2.70 -17.86
C PRO A 114 -40.40 -2.75 -19.37
#